data_AF-V9W402-F1
#
_entry.id   AF-V9W402-F1
#
_cell.length_a   1.000
_cell.length_b   1.000
_cell.length_c   1.000
_cell.angle_alpha   90.00
_cell.angle_beta   90.00
_cell.angle_gamma   90.00
#
_symmetry.space_group_name_H-M   'P 1'
#
loop_
_entity.id
_entity.type
_entity.pdbx_description
1 polymer ?
#
loop_
_entity_poly.entity_id
_entity_poly.type
_entity_poly.pdbx_seq_one_letter_code
_entity_poly.pdbx_strand_id
1 'polypeptide(L)' 'MNEIESIKRHLEQLKSQLTKINSYHGWLYVWTQDETMVFMDFALDSELRALIKRKLEDSIKFCEERLKEHENE' A
#
# COMPACT_ATOMS: atom_id res chain seq x y z
N MET A 1 -10.70 -20.98 -2.34
CA MET A 1 -10.75 -19.65 -1.71
C MET A 1 -11.71 -18.83 -2.52
N ASN A 2 -12.80 -18.37 -1.92
CA ASN A 2 -13.78 -17.57 -2.66
C ASN A 2 -13.21 -16.15 -2.90
N GLU A 3 -13.79 -15.42 -3.86
CA GLU A 3 -13.31 -14.08 -4.25
C GLU A 3 -13.27 -13.13 -3.04
N ILE A 4 -14.29 -13.17 -2.19
CA ILE A 4 -14.41 -12.33 -0.98
C ILE A 4 -13.29 -12.60 0.02
N GLU A 5 -12.95 -13.87 0.28
CA GLU A 5 -11.83 -14.27 1.15
C GLU A 5 -10.50 -13.74 0.60
N SER A 6 -10.34 -13.78 -0.73
CA SER A 6 -9.16 -13.23 -1.39
C SER A 6 -9.08 -11.71 -1.20
N ILE A 7 -10.19 -10.99 -1.36
CA ILE A 7 -10.27 -9.54 -1.15
C ILE A 7 -10.00 -9.17 0.32
N LYS A 8 -10.58 -9.90 1.28
CA LYS A 8 -10.33 -9.69 2.71
C LYS A 8 -8.86 -9.87 3.08
N ARG A 9 -8.24 -10.96 2.59
CA ARG A 9 -6.81 -11.21 2.80
C ARG A 9 -5.93 -10.12 2.19
N HIS A 10 -6.27 -9.67 0.98
CA HIS A 10 -5.55 -8.58 0.34
C HIS A 10 -5.69 -7.26 1.09
N LEU A 11 -6.89 -6.96 1.59
CA LEU A 11 -7.16 -5.78 2.42
C LEU A 11 -6.31 -5.78 3.70
N GLU A 12 -6.17 -6.92 4.38
CA GLU A 12 -5.30 -7.07 5.55
C GLU A 12 -3.83 -6.81 5.21
N GLN A 13 -3.35 -7.31 4.07
CA GLN A 13 -1.99 -7.05 3.59
C GLN A 13 -1.76 -5.56 3.32
N LEU A 14 -2.69 -4.89 2.64
CA LEU A 14 -2.62 -3.45 2.38
C LEU A 14 -2.61 -2.63 3.68
N LYS A 15 -3.47 -2.97 4.64
CA LYS A 15 -3.50 -2.32 5.96
C LYS A 15 -2.18 -2.50 6.71
N SER A 16 -1.60 -3.71 6.68
CA SER A 16 -0.29 -3.99 7.26
C SER A 16 0.82 -3.15 6.62
N GLN A 17 0.82 -3.04 5.29
CA GLN A 17 1.78 -2.21 4.55
C GLN A 17 1.61 -0.71 4.89
N LEU A 18 0.38 -0.23 5.02
CA LEU A 18 0.09 1.15 5.43
C LEU A 18 0.62 1.43 6.84
N THR A 19 0.43 0.50 7.78
CA THR A 19 1.03 0.61 9.12
C THR A 19 2.55 0.67 9.04
N LYS A 20 3.17 -0.19 8.22
CA LYS A 20 4.63 -0.23 8.04
C LYS A 20 5.17 1.09 7.51
N ILE A 21 4.57 1.68 6.47
CA ILE A 21 5.05 2.96 5.91
C ILE A 21 4.84 4.14 6.86
N ASN A 22 3.79 4.10 7.69
CA ASN A 22 3.52 5.14 8.68
C ASN A 22 4.54 5.13 9.81
N SER A 23 5.03 3.96 10.24
CA SER A 23 6.04 3.83 11.29
C SER A 23 7.48 3.75 10.78
N TYR A 24 7.69 3.75 9.45
CA TYR A 24 9.02 3.65 8.85
C TYR A 24 9.82 4.94 9.04
N HIS A 25 10.99 4.80 9.67
CA HIS A 25 11.98 5.86 9.84
C HIS A 25 13.29 5.38 9.24
N GLY A 26 13.63 5.86 8.04
CA GLY A 26 14.79 5.39 7.30
C GLY A 26 14.84 5.95 5.89
N TRP A 27 15.65 5.31 5.06
CA TRP A 27 15.84 5.68 3.67
C TRP A 27 14.94 4.85 2.77
N LEU A 28 14.25 5.54 1.86
CA LEU A 28 13.51 4.92 0.77
C LEU A 28 14.41 4.90 -0.46
N TYR A 29 14.45 3.75 -1.13
CA TYR A 29 15.23 3.55 -2.34
C TYR A 29 14.31 2.99 -3.42
N VAL A 30 14.41 3.55 -4.62
CA VAL A 30 13.75 3.02 -5.81
C VAL A 30 14.83 2.51 -6.74
N TRP A 31 14.67 1.24 -7.13
CA TRP A 31 15.55 0.54 -8.03
C TRP A 31 14.79 0.19 -9.30
N THR A 32 15.50 0.22 -10.42
CA THR A 32 15.04 -0.41 -11.66
C THR A 32 15.17 -1.93 -11.55
N GLN A 33 14.61 -2.65 -12.53
CA GLN A 33 14.73 -4.11 -12.60
C GLN A 33 16.19 -4.55 -12.79
N ASP A 34 17.00 -3.76 -13.49
CA ASP A 34 18.43 -4.00 -13.70
C ASP A 34 19.30 -3.53 -12.52
N GLU A 35 18.74 -3.50 -11.32
CA GLU A 35 19.41 -3.14 -10.07
C GLU A 35 20.10 -1.77 -10.07
N THR A 36 19.66 -0.85 -10.93
CA THR A 36 20.13 0.55 -10.92
C THR A 36 19.24 1.39 -10.01
N MET A 37 19.82 2.02 -8.99
CA MET A 37 19.12 2.95 -8.10
C MET A 37 18.76 4.23 -8.86
N VAL A 38 17.48 4.56 -8.91
CA VAL A 38 16.97 5.75 -9.61
C VAL A 38 16.49 6.85 -8.68
N PHE A 39 16.19 6.52 -7.43
CA PHE A 39 15.73 7.50 -6.45
C PHE A 39 16.09 7.08 -5.03
N MET A 40 16.45 8.04 -4.19
CA MET A 40 16.74 7.85 -2.78
C MET A 40 16.21 9.05 -2.00
N ASP A 41 15.48 8.80 -0.92
CA ASP A 41 14.85 9.87 -0.13
C ASP A 41 14.72 9.47 1.35
N PHE A 42 14.72 10.47 2.24
CA PHE A 42 14.60 10.26 3.67
C PHE A 42 13.13 10.31 4.10
N ALA A 43 12.63 9.23 4.71
CA ALA A 43 11.21 9.00 4.91
C ALA A 43 10.47 10.08 5.75
N LEU A 44 11.16 10.92 6.52
CA LEU A 44 10.49 11.87 7.42
C LEU A 44 9.65 12.91 6.66
N ASP A 45 10.19 13.45 5.56
CA ASP A 45 9.57 14.49 4.72
C ASP A 45 9.49 14.08 3.23
N SER A 46 9.50 12.77 2.98
CA SER A 46 9.60 12.21 1.62
C SER A 46 8.31 12.35 0.81
N GLU A 47 8.39 12.97 -0.36
CA GLU A 47 7.31 12.97 -1.36
C GLU A 47 6.97 11.56 -1.83
N LEU A 48 7.98 10.68 -1.93
CA LEU A 48 7.79 9.27 -2.26
C LEU A 48 7.00 8.54 -1.18
N ARG A 49 7.27 8.81 0.11
CA ARG A 49 6.46 8.26 1.20
C ARG A 49 5.02 8.71 1.10
N ALA A 50 4.78 9.99 0.85
CA ALA A 50 3.44 10.54 0.69
C ALA A 50 2.70 9.87 -0.49
N LEU A 51 3.40 9.66 -1.61
CA LEU A 51 2.85 8.97 -2.79
C LEU A 51 2.50 7.50 -2.49
N ILE A 52 3.42 6.75 -1.87
CA ILE A 52 3.18 5.34 -1.48
C ILE A 52 1.97 5.26 -0.54
N LYS A 53 1.90 6.15 0.46
CA LYS A 53 0.79 6.20 1.40
C LYS A 53 -0.55 6.43 0.69
N ARG A 54 -0.63 7.44 -0.17
CA ARG A 54 -1.87 7.73 -0.94
C ARG A 54 -2.30 6.52 -1.78
N LYS A 55 -1.37 5.85 -2.47
CA LYS A 55 -1.67 4.66 -3.27
C LYS A 55 -2.19 3.49 -2.43
N LEU A 56 -1.66 3.29 -1.24
CA LEU A 56 -2.15 2.28 -0.30
C LEU A 56 -3.55 2.62 0.19
N GLU A 57 -3.81 3.88 0.57
CA GLU A 57 -5.12 4.35 1.00
C GLU A 57 -6.18 4.20 -0.10
N ASP A 58 -5.86 4.56 -1.34
CA ASP A 58 -6.75 4.37 -2.50
C ASP A 58 -7.08 2.89 -2.73
N SER A 59 -6.08 2.01 -2.62
CA SER A 59 -6.25 0.56 -2.81
C SER A 59 -7.08 -0.08 -1.69
N ILE A 60 -6.90 0.39 -0.44
CA ILE A 60 -7.70 -0.02 0.71
C ILE A 60 -9.16 0.39 0.48
N LYS A 61 -9.40 1.65 0.11
CA LYS A 61 -10.74 2.16 -0.15
C LYS A 61 -11.44 1.35 -1.24
N PHE A 62 -10.75 1.05 -2.35
CA PHE A 62 -11.28 0.21 -3.41
C PHE A 62 -11.71 -1.17 -2.90
N CYS A 63 -10.87 -1.84 -2.09
CA CYS A 63 -11.22 -3.13 -1.52
C CYS A 63 -12.41 -3.06 -0.56
N GLU A 64 -12.49 -2.01 0.27
CA GLU A 64 -13.60 -1.79 1.19
C GLU A 64 -14.92 -1.52 0.46
N GLU A 65 -14.89 -0.79 -0.65
CA GLU A 65 -16.05 -0.57 -1.52
C GLU A 65 -16.53 -1.88 -2.16
N ARG A 66 -15.61 -2.69 -2.72
CA ARG A 66 -15.92 -4.02 -3.27
C ARG A 66 -16.55 -4.96 -2.23
N LEU A 67 -16.08 -4.94 -0.98
CA LEU A 67 -16.66 -5.76 0.08
C LEU A 67 -18.07 -5.30 0.46
N LYS A 68 -18.32 -3.98 0.50
CA LYS A 68 -19.66 -3.44 0.77
C LYS A 68 -20.66 -3.78 -0.33
N GLU A 69 -20.25 -3.82 -1.59
CA GLU A 69 -21.11 -4.26 -2.69
C GLU A 69 -21.59 -5.70 -2.45
N HIS A 70 -20.70 -6.61 -2.06
CA HIS A 70 -21.04 -8.00 -1.78
C HIS A 70 -21.83 -8.25 -0.49
N GLU A 71 -21.76 -7.34 0.50
CA GLU A 71 -22.59 -7.45 1.73
C GLU A 71 -24.03 -6.94 1.52
N ASN A 72 -24.27 -6.16 0.46
CA ASN A 72 -25.59 -5.64 0.10
C ASN A 72 -26.29 -6.45 -1.02
N GLU A 73 -25.63 -7.47 -1.56
CA GLU A 73 -26.20 -8.51 -2.43
C GLU A 73 -26.77 -9.68 -1.61
#